data_AF-A0A819YKJ2-F1
#
_entry.id   AF-A0A819YKJ2-F1
#
_cell.length_a   1.000
_cell.length_b   1.000
_cell.length_c   1.000
_cell.angle_alpha   90.00
_cell.angle_beta   90.00
_cell.angle_gamma   90.00
#
_symmetry.space_group_name_H-M   'P 1'
#
loop_
_entity.id
_entity.type
_entity.pdbx_description
1 polymer ?
#
loop_
_entity_poly.entity_id
_entity_poly.type
_entity_poly.pdbx_seq_one_letter_code
_entity_poly.pdbx_strand_id
1 'polypeptide(L)'
;MHLFQLLLFLIIIVTECYIKVNSTTQTTILFIPLDERFTTRSIVLNLARLIQDDFTLLTPPIELISHWKQPANTTILFQWLHDQISTSCSISTSCSLLLSTEQLLYGGLINSRLSNTSFDELNSRLKNLVELKREFGSKLQIYLSSVIMRIPAYNGDFEEPDYWATYGRLIYLWSFYTDRYAVLHNPADEEQVHILEKQIPSNILQEFIWRRARNYNLTYTLLHDYTRLYFERIWLTLDDNAEYGLNKAEERKLIQLIHDPSINISSKVNIYPGADEVSLAILSQIVVNNKQQQQQSSSIPTFTVRYRNVTTQNYIPNYEGAP
;
A
#
# COMPACT_ATOMS: atom_id res chain seq x y z
N MET A 1 -69.39 -33.41 13.51
CA MET A 1 -69.05 -32.00 13.27
C MET A 1 -67.72 -31.62 13.94
N HIS A 2 -66.68 -32.45 13.77
CA HIS A 2 -65.31 -32.23 14.20
C HIS A 2 -64.46 -33.21 13.40
N LEU A 3 -63.87 -32.77 12.30
CA LEU A 3 -62.71 -33.41 11.65
C LEU A 3 -62.19 -32.61 10.44
N PHE A 4 -62.97 -31.65 9.92
CA PHE A 4 -62.60 -30.89 8.71
C PHE A 4 -61.88 -29.55 8.96
N GLN A 5 -61.74 -29.12 10.22
CA GLN A 5 -61.07 -27.84 10.55
C GLN A 5 -59.60 -28.00 10.99
N LEU A 6 -59.11 -29.22 11.22
CA LEU A 6 -57.70 -29.44 11.58
C LEU A 6 -56.78 -29.65 10.36
N LEU A 7 -57.32 -29.91 9.16
CA LEU A 7 -56.49 -30.13 7.97
C LEU A 7 -56.10 -28.84 7.23
N LEU A 8 -56.75 -27.71 7.52
CA LEU A 8 -56.42 -26.42 6.89
C LEU A 8 -55.31 -25.63 7.62
N PHE A 9 -54.94 -26.04 8.83
CA PHE A 9 -53.85 -25.39 9.59
C PHE A 9 -52.49 -26.10 9.47
N LEU A 10 -52.42 -27.22 8.75
CA LEU A 10 -51.17 -27.98 8.53
C LEU A 10 -50.60 -27.86 7.12
N ILE A 11 -51.23 -27.08 6.23
CA ILE A 11 -50.81 -26.91 4.82
C ILE A 11 -50.40 -25.46 4.50
N ILE A 12 -50.34 -24.57 5.50
CA ILE A 12 -49.88 -23.18 5.32
C ILE A 12 -48.71 -22.87 6.27
N ILE A 13 -47.69 -23.75 6.34
CA ILE A 13 -46.33 -23.38 6.77
C ILE A 13 -45.31 -24.29 6.03
N VAL A 14 -45.43 -24.43 4.71
CA VAL A 14 -44.36 -25.01 3.88
C VAL A 14 -44.37 -24.33 2.51
N THR A 15 -44.15 -23.02 2.51
CA THR A 15 -43.94 -22.12 1.35
C THR A 15 -43.96 -20.73 1.98
N GLU A 16 -42.86 -20.09 2.35
CA GLU A 16 -41.69 -19.77 1.55
C GLU A 16 -40.45 -19.80 2.45
N CYS A 17 -39.72 -20.92 2.41
CA CYS A 17 -38.27 -20.86 2.59
C CYS A 17 -37.66 -20.72 1.19
N TYR A 18 -38.06 -19.68 0.45
CA TYR A 18 -37.17 -19.13 -0.54
C TYR A 18 -36.13 -18.35 0.27
N ILE A 19 -35.09 -19.05 0.72
CA ILE A 19 -33.80 -18.39 0.79
C ILE A 19 -33.61 -17.89 -0.64
N LYS A 20 -33.82 -16.59 -0.83
CA LYS A 20 -33.21 -15.87 -1.92
C LYS A 20 -31.72 -16.06 -1.67
N VAL A 21 -31.16 -17.15 -2.19
CA VAL A 21 -29.75 -17.18 -2.51
C VAL A 21 -29.69 -16.09 -3.56
N ASN A 22 -29.35 -14.87 -3.13
CA ASN A 22 -28.95 -13.84 -4.06
C ASN A 22 -27.71 -14.43 -4.72
N SER A 23 -27.92 -15.15 -5.83
CA SER A 23 -26.89 -15.73 -6.67
C SER A 23 -26.26 -14.65 -7.53
N THR A 24 -26.10 -13.45 -6.98
CA THR A 24 -25.09 -12.52 -7.43
C THR A 24 -23.80 -13.06 -6.87
N THR A 25 -23.09 -13.84 -7.68
CA THR A 25 -21.69 -14.23 -7.49
C THR A 25 -20.89 -12.96 -7.21
N GLN A 26 -20.78 -12.63 -5.92
CA GLN A 26 -20.32 -11.35 -5.42
C GLN A 26 -18.83 -11.19 -5.74
N THR A 27 -18.43 -9.96 -6.08
CA THR A 27 -17.02 -9.64 -6.29
C THR A 27 -16.25 -9.85 -4.98
N THR A 28 -15.09 -10.48 -5.04
CA THR A 28 -14.23 -10.70 -3.87
C THR A 28 -13.05 -9.73 -3.91
N ILE A 29 -12.80 -9.06 -2.80
CA ILE A 29 -11.61 -8.23 -2.59
C ILE A 29 -10.81 -8.83 -1.45
N LEU A 30 -9.59 -9.24 -1.72
CA LEU A 30 -8.60 -9.62 -0.72
C LEU A 30 -7.81 -8.39 -0.33
N PHE A 31 -7.62 -8.16 0.97
CA PHE A 31 -6.97 -6.97 1.50
C PHE A 31 -5.84 -7.33 2.46
N ILE A 32 -4.60 -7.04 2.05
CA ILE A 32 -3.43 -7.04 2.92
C ILE A 32 -3.15 -5.59 3.35
N PRO A 33 -3.38 -5.24 4.63
CA PRO A 33 -3.16 -3.87 5.13
C PRO A 33 -1.67 -3.50 5.17
N LEU A 34 -1.37 -2.22 5.36
CA LEU A 34 0.00 -1.73 5.56
C LEU A 34 0.61 -2.22 6.89
N ASP A 35 -0.21 -2.22 7.94
CA ASP A 35 0.08 -2.69 9.28
C ASP A 35 -1.24 -2.85 10.08
N GLU A 36 -1.16 -3.03 11.40
CA GLU A 36 -2.31 -3.24 12.29
C GLU A 36 -3.07 -1.97 12.68
N ARG A 37 -2.55 -0.77 12.37
CA ARG A 37 -3.05 0.50 12.91
C ARG A 37 -4.48 0.80 12.42
N PHE A 38 -5.16 1.67 13.18
CA PHE A 38 -6.51 2.08 12.81
C PHE A 38 -6.55 2.77 11.44
N THR A 39 -5.59 3.66 11.19
CA THR A 39 -5.49 4.51 9.99
C THR A 39 -5.22 3.73 8.71
N THR A 40 -4.66 2.53 8.82
CA THR A 40 -4.25 1.69 7.68
C THR A 40 -5.18 0.50 7.47
N ARG A 41 -5.67 -0.13 8.54
CA ARG A 41 -6.50 -1.34 8.50
C ARG A 41 -7.94 -1.08 8.88
N SER A 42 -8.17 -0.63 10.11
CA SER A 42 -9.54 -0.58 10.67
C SER A 42 -10.44 0.40 9.92
N ILE A 43 -9.90 1.51 9.45
CA ILE A 43 -10.66 2.49 8.65
C ILE A 43 -11.13 1.89 7.31
N VAL A 44 -10.31 1.05 6.67
CA VAL A 44 -10.67 0.33 5.43
C VAL A 44 -11.77 -0.69 5.70
N LEU A 45 -11.65 -1.45 6.79
CA LEU A 45 -12.70 -2.41 7.20
C LEU A 45 -14.00 -1.71 7.57
N ASN A 46 -13.93 -0.53 8.20
CA ASN A 46 -15.11 0.29 8.49
C ASN A 46 -15.79 0.75 7.20
N LEU A 47 -15.02 1.25 6.22
CA LEU A 47 -15.56 1.66 4.93
C LEU A 47 -16.21 0.48 4.19
N ALA A 48 -15.53 -0.68 4.13
CA ALA A 48 -16.06 -1.86 3.46
C ALA A 48 -17.37 -2.36 4.08
N ARG A 49 -17.52 -2.29 5.41
CA ARG A 49 -18.78 -2.62 6.10
C ARG A 49 -19.96 -1.75 5.66
N LEU A 50 -19.72 -0.49 5.28
CA LEU A 50 -20.80 0.40 4.81
C LEU A 50 -21.34 0.01 3.42
N ILE A 51 -20.57 -0.76 2.65
CA ILE A 51 -20.87 -1.14 1.25
C ILE A 51 -20.75 -2.65 1.04
N GLN A 52 -20.96 -3.43 2.10
CA GLN A 52 -20.79 -4.89 2.13
C GLN A 52 -21.75 -5.67 1.21
N ASP A 53 -22.83 -5.03 0.76
CA ASP A 53 -23.77 -5.63 -0.20
C ASP A 53 -23.20 -5.64 -1.63
N ASP A 54 -22.16 -4.84 -1.91
CA ASP A 54 -21.55 -4.73 -3.25
C ASP A 54 -20.41 -5.75 -3.48
N PHE A 55 -19.67 -6.14 -2.43
CA PHE A 55 -18.53 -7.06 -2.52
C PHE A 55 -18.22 -7.74 -1.17
N THR A 56 -17.52 -8.87 -1.24
CA THR A 56 -16.96 -9.55 -0.07
C THR A 56 -15.53 -9.09 0.15
N LEU A 57 -15.21 -8.53 1.31
CA LEU A 57 -13.84 -8.19 1.70
C LEU A 57 -13.27 -9.27 2.62
N LEU A 58 -12.13 -9.84 2.26
CA LEU A 58 -11.37 -10.77 3.11
C LEU A 58 -10.02 -10.16 3.45
N THR A 59 -9.61 -10.24 4.71
CA THR A 59 -8.33 -9.73 5.20
C THR A 59 -7.73 -10.75 6.16
N PRO A 60 -6.40 -10.87 6.29
CA PRO A 60 -5.82 -11.78 7.26
C PRO A 60 -6.26 -11.43 8.69
N PRO A 61 -6.40 -12.45 9.56
CA PRO A 61 -6.48 -12.24 11.00
C PRO A 61 -5.34 -11.34 11.48
N ILE A 62 -5.58 -10.56 12.54
CA ILE A 62 -4.62 -9.56 13.01
C ILE A 62 -3.30 -10.21 13.48
N GLU A 63 -3.35 -11.47 13.88
CA GLU A 63 -2.20 -12.27 14.32
C GLU A 63 -1.28 -12.68 13.17
N LEU A 64 -1.74 -12.58 11.91
CA LEU A 64 -0.95 -12.91 10.72
C LEU A 64 -0.28 -11.68 10.07
N ILE A 65 -0.55 -10.47 10.55
CA ILE A 65 0.07 -9.23 10.06
C ILE A 65 1.10 -8.71 11.06
N SER A 66 1.75 -7.59 10.75
CA SER A 66 2.72 -6.98 11.66
C SER A 66 2.04 -6.53 12.94
N HIS A 67 2.82 -6.44 14.01
CA HIS A 67 2.40 -5.73 15.20
C HIS A 67 3.54 -4.81 15.65
N TRP A 68 3.45 -3.54 15.26
CA TRP A 68 4.48 -2.54 15.50
C TRP A 68 5.85 -2.98 14.96
N LYS A 69 6.89 -3.07 15.80
CA LYS A 69 8.23 -3.57 15.41
C LYS A 69 8.26 -5.08 15.13
N GLN A 70 7.25 -5.85 15.53
CA GLN A 70 7.22 -7.29 15.29
C GLN A 70 6.77 -7.59 13.85
N PRO A 71 7.61 -8.23 13.02
CA PRO A 71 7.25 -8.53 11.64
C PRO A 71 6.20 -9.64 11.57
N ALA A 72 5.35 -9.57 10.55
CA ALA A 72 4.56 -10.72 10.14
C ALA A 72 5.45 -11.85 9.62
N ASN A 73 4.99 -13.09 9.79
CA ASN A 73 5.58 -14.22 9.10
C ASN A 73 5.13 -14.20 7.62
N THR A 74 6.00 -13.68 6.75
CA THR A 74 5.71 -13.53 5.32
C THR A 74 5.35 -14.86 4.64
N THR A 75 5.97 -15.98 5.02
CA THR A 75 5.63 -17.30 4.47
C THR A 75 4.19 -17.69 4.78
N ILE A 76 3.76 -17.50 6.04
CA ILE A 76 2.37 -17.79 6.44
C ILE A 76 1.39 -16.83 5.76
N LEU A 77 1.77 -15.56 5.61
CA LEU A 77 0.93 -14.57 4.93
C LEU A 77 0.74 -14.89 3.43
N PHE A 78 1.80 -15.34 2.75
CA PHE A 78 1.70 -15.84 1.37
C PHE A 78 0.82 -17.09 1.27
N GLN A 79 0.94 -18.02 2.22
CA GLN A 79 0.07 -19.21 2.26
C GLN A 79 -1.40 -18.81 2.43
N TRP A 80 -1.70 -17.93 3.40
CA TRP A 80 -3.06 -17.42 3.61
C TRP A 80 -3.61 -16.79 2.32
N LEU A 81 -2.80 -15.99 1.63
CA LEU A 81 -3.20 -15.34 0.39
C LEU A 81 -3.52 -16.37 -0.71
N HIS A 82 -2.66 -17.38 -0.90
CA HIS A 82 -2.88 -18.45 -1.88
C HIS A 82 -4.17 -19.23 -1.58
N ASP A 83 -4.40 -19.60 -0.31
CA ASP A 83 -5.59 -20.32 0.13
C ASP A 83 -6.88 -19.50 -0.13
N GLN A 84 -6.87 -18.21 0.20
CA GLN A 84 -8.02 -17.33 -0.03
C GLN A 84 -8.30 -17.14 -1.52
N ILE A 85 -7.27 -16.99 -2.35
CA ILE A 85 -7.45 -16.87 -3.80
C ILE A 85 -8.03 -18.16 -4.36
N SER A 86 -7.45 -19.32 -4.03
CA SER A 86 -7.89 -20.63 -4.50
C SER A 86 -9.34 -20.93 -4.15
N THR A 87 -9.76 -20.58 -2.93
CA THR A 87 -11.12 -20.87 -2.44
C THR A 87 -12.15 -19.82 -2.85
N SER A 88 -11.83 -18.54 -2.69
CA SER A 88 -12.82 -17.45 -2.82
C SER A 88 -12.84 -16.85 -4.23
N CYS A 89 -11.71 -16.77 -4.93
CA CYS A 89 -11.69 -16.22 -6.28
C CYS A 89 -12.28 -17.21 -7.31
N SER A 90 -12.16 -18.52 -7.09
CA SER A 90 -12.64 -19.56 -8.02
C SER A 90 -14.16 -19.54 -8.26
N ILE A 91 -14.94 -19.07 -7.28
CA ILE A 91 -16.40 -18.99 -7.34
C ILE A 91 -16.94 -17.57 -7.56
N SER A 92 -16.06 -16.57 -7.54
CA SER A 92 -16.40 -15.15 -7.74
C SER A 92 -16.48 -14.78 -9.21
N THR A 93 -17.27 -13.75 -9.54
CA THR A 93 -17.28 -13.15 -10.89
C THR A 93 -16.02 -12.35 -11.20
N SER A 94 -15.45 -11.74 -10.17
CA SER A 94 -14.22 -10.95 -10.23
C SER A 94 -13.51 -11.06 -8.89
N CYS A 95 -12.18 -11.16 -8.94
CA CYS A 95 -11.35 -11.15 -7.76
C CYS A 95 -10.29 -10.06 -7.86
N SER A 96 -10.20 -9.23 -6.83
CA SER A 96 -9.19 -8.19 -6.70
C SER A 96 -8.36 -8.42 -5.45
N LEU A 97 -7.06 -8.17 -5.54
CA LEU A 97 -6.14 -8.12 -4.42
C LEU A 97 -5.67 -6.67 -4.25
N LEU A 98 -5.98 -6.10 -3.08
CA LEU A 98 -5.44 -4.85 -2.57
C LEU A 98 -4.33 -5.21 -1.57
N LEU A 99 -3.09 -4.79 -1.80
CA LEU A 99 -1.99 -5.11 -0.89
C LEU A 99 -1.01 -3.96 -0.65
N SER A 100 -0.44 -3.92 0.54
CA SER A 100 0.83 -3.21 0.80
C SER A 100 2.03 -4.13 0.57
N THR A 101 3.01 -3.63 -0.17
CA THR A 101 4.27 -4.35 -0.40
C THR A 101 5.12 -4.49 0.86
N GLU A 102 5.00 -3.54 1.79
CA GLU A 102 5.70 -3.50 3.07
C GLU A 102 5.23 -4.67 3.94
N GLN A 103 3.91 -4.84 4.08
CA GLN A 103 3.33 -5.92 4.85
C GLN A 103 3.65 -7.29 4.25
N LEU A 104 3.55 -7.44 2.93
CA LEU A 104 3.72 -8.74 2.27
C LEU A 104 5.20 -9.15 2.15
N LEU A 105 6.09 -8.22 1.82
CA LEU A 105 7.49 -8.52 1.49
C LEU A 105 8.41 -8.38 2.69
N TYR A 106 8.19 -7.38 3.56
CA TYR A 106 9.03 -7.11 4.72
C TYR A 106 8.41 -7.59 6.04
N GLY A 107 7.12 -7.89 6.03
CA GLY A 107 6.37 -8.20 7.24
C GLY A 107 5.90 -6.96 8.00
N GLY A 108 5.76 -5.80 7.36
CA GLY A 108 5.17 -4.58 7.94
C GLY A 108 5.90 -3.29 7.56
N LEU A 109 5.23 -2.14 7.68
CA LEU A 109 5.81 -0.82 7.40
C LEU A 109 7.10 -0.56 8.17
N ILE A 110 7.07 -0.73 9.49
CA ILE A 110 8.25 -0.51 10.35
C ILE A 110 9.36 -1.49 9.97
N ASN A 111 9.02 -2.74 9.71
CA ASN A 111 10.01 -3.76 9.32
C ASN A 111 10.64 -3.50 7.96
N SER A 112 9.98 -2.75 7.06
CA SER A 112 10.63 -2.27 5.83
C SER A 112 11.85 -1.38 6.10
N ARG A 113 11.91 -0.77 7.29
CA ARG A 113 13.00 0.10 7.76
C ARG A 113 13.98 -0.67 8.65
N LEU A 114 13.47 -1.52 9.55
CA LEU A 114 14.28 -2.24 10.55
C LEU A 114 14.95 -3.51 10.04
N SER A 115 14.28 -4.29 9.19
CA SER A 115 14.72 -5.65 8.85
C SER A 115 16.10 -5.66 8.20
N ASN A 116 16.90 -6.69 8.47
CA ASN A 116 18.17 -6.96 7.77
C ASN A 116 18.01 -7.91 6.56
N THR A 117 16.78 -8.24 6.18
CA THR A 117 16.50 -9.02 4.96
C THR A 117 17.21 -8.39 3.75
N SER A 118 17.89 -9.22 2.97
CA SER A 118 18.64 -8.79 1.78
C SER A 118 17.72 -8.40 0.62
N PHE A 119 18.25 -7.67 -0.35
CA PHE A 119 17.53 -7.40 -1.60
C PHE A 119 17.10 -8.69 -2.31
N ASP A 120 17.96 -9.70 -2.38
CA ASP A 120 17.67 -10.95 -3.09
C ASP A 120 16.51 -11.73 -2.47
N GLU A 121 16.42 -11.74 -1.14
CA GLU A 121 15.32 -12.40 -0.43
C GLU A 121 14.00 -11.65 -0.63
N LEU A 122 14.02 -10.31 -0.55
CA LEU A 122 12.84 -9.48 -0.85
C LEU A 122 12.40 -9.62 -2.30
N ASN A 123 13.35 -9.63 -3.23
CA ASN A 123 13.09 -9.81 -4.65
C ASN A 123 12.53 -11.21 -4.94
N SER A 124 12.96 -12.23 -4.19
CA SER A 124 12.37 -13.57 -4.27
C SER A 124 10.91 -13.58 -3.80
N ARG A 125 10.58 -12.84 -2.74
CA ARG A 125 9.19 -12.66 -2.30
C ARG A 125 8.35 -11.89 -3.34
N LEU A 126 8.91 -10.86 -3.95
CA LEU A 126 8.25 -10.14 -5.05
C LEU A 126 7.99 -11.05 -6.25
N LYS A 127 8.94 -11.92 -6.60
CA LYS A 127 8.74 -12.96 -7.63
C LYS A 127 7.60 -13.91 -7.27
N ASN A 128 7.47 -14.33 -6.01
CA ASN A 128 6.35 -15.17 -5.59
C ASN A 128 4.99 -14.50 -5.83
N LEU A 129 4.87 -13.18 -5.60
CA LEU A 129 3.66 -12.43 -5.93
C LEU A 129 3.39 -12.41 -7.46
N VAL A 130 4.43 -12.32 -8.27
CA VAL A 130 4.33 -12.40 -9.74
C VAL A 130 3.90 -13.80 -10.20
N GLU A 131 4.46 -14.86 -9.61
CA GLU A 131 4.04 -16.24 -9.93
C GLU A 131 2.57 -16.46 -9.53
N LEU A 132 2.13 -15.93 -8.39
CA LEU A 132 0.73 -15.96 -7.99
C LEU A 132 -0.18 -15.28 -9.03
N LYS A 133 0.20 -14.11 -9.55
CA LYS A 133 -0.53 -13.46 -10.66
C LYS A 133 -0.54 -14.32 -11.91
N ARG A 134 0.55 -15.02 -12.24
CA ARG A 134 0.61 -15.91 -13.42
C ARG A 134 -0.30 -17.13 -13.27
N GLU A 135 -0.31 -17.73 -12.08
CA GLU A 135 -1.15 -18.88 -11.76
C GLU A 135 -2.65 -18.57 -11.96
N PHE A 136 -3.11 -17.43 -11.44
CA PHE A 136 -4.52 -17.04 -11.51
C PHE A 136 -4.88 -16.16 -12.72
N GLY A 137 -3.87 -15.63 -13.41
CA GLY A 137 -4.01 -14.89 -14.66
C GLY A 137 -4.94 -13.68 -14.58
N SER A 138 -5.89 -13.61 -15.53
CA SER A 138 -6.86 -12.52 -15.62
C SER A 138 -7.96 -12.58 -14.55
N LYS A 139 -8.10 -13.70 -13.83
CA LYS A 139 -9.10 -13.83 -12.75
C LYS A 139 -8.74 -13.01 -11.50
N LEU A 140 -7.45 -12.70 -11.33
CA LEU A 140 -6.93 -11.97 -10.17
C LEU A 140 -6.39 -10.61 -10.61
N GLN A 141 -7.13 -9.54 -10.34
CA GLN A 141 -6.63 -8.18 -10.50
C GLN A 141 -5.79 -7.79 -9.28
N ILE A 142 -4.60 -7.23 -9.48
CA ILE A 142 -3.72 -6.84 -8.35
C ILE A 142 -3.49 -5.34 -8.37
N TYR A 143 -3.85 -4.71 -7.26
CA TYR A 143 -3.65 -3.31 -6.94
C TYR A 143 -2.77 -3.24 -5.71
N LEU A 144 -1.71 -2.43 -5.75
CA LEU A 144 -0.74 -2.41 -4.66
C LEU A 144 -0.31 -0.99 -4.28
N SER A 145 0.05 -0.83 -3.00
CA SER A 145 0.77 0.33 -2.51
C SER A 145 2.20 -0.03 -2.13
N SER A 146 3.09 0.94 -2.32
CA SER A 146 4.47 0.89 -1.80
C SER A 146 4.84 2.28 -1.28
N VAL A 147 5.74 2.34 -0.30
CA VAL A 147 6.12 3.55 0.42
C VAL A 147 7.59 3.84 0.18
N ILE A 148 7.89 5.04 -0.31
CA ILE A 148 9.26 5.54 -0.34
C ILE A 148 9.71 5.75 1.10
N MET A 149 10.83 5.12 1.47
CA MET A 149 11.31 5.12 2.85
C MET A 149 11.50 6.55 3.38
N ARG A 150 10.78 6.88 4.45
CA ARG A 150 10.80 8.20 5.10
C ARG A 150 12.14 8.56 5.74
N ILE A 151 12.31 9.83 6.11
CA ILE A 151 13.48 10.34 6.84
C ILE A 151 13.00 11.33 7.93
N PRO A 152 12.65 10.86 9.13
CA PRO A 152 12.11 11.73 10.18
C PRO A 152 13.10 12.80 10.65
N ALA A 153 12.64 14.04 10.79
CA ALA A 153 13.47 15.18 11.15
C ALA A 153 13.75 15.32 12.67
N TYR A 154 13.72 14.21 13.42
CA TYR A 154 13.87 14.18 14.87
C TYR A 154 14.69 12.97 15.34
N ASN A 155 15.11 13.04 16.61
CA ASN A 155 15.71 11.92 17.33
C ASN A 155 14.61 11.12 18.02
N GLY A 156 14.57 9.82 17.77
CA GLY A 156 13.58 8.91 18.34
C GLY A 156 13.46 7.63 17.54
N ASP A 157 13.53 6.50 18.21
CA ASP A 157 13.55 5.16 17.63
C ASP A 157 12.20 4.44 17.77
N PHE A 158 11.10 5.17 17.96
CA PHE A 158 9.78 4.56 18.16
C PHE A 158 9.39 3.64 16.98
N GLU A 159 9.72 4.05 15.75
CA GLU A 159 9.48 3.27 14.53
C GLU A 159 10.76 3.05 13.71
N GLU A 160 11.87 3.66 14.13
CA GLU A 160 13.13 3.69 13.40
C GLU A 160 14.17 2.76 14.06
N PRO A 161 15.28 2.43 13.36
CA PRO A 161 16.38 1.69 13.97
C PRO A 161 16.91 2.39 15.23
N ASP A 162 17.45 1.64 16.19
CA ASP A 162 17.85 2.16 17.50
C ASP A 162 18.84 3.34 17.40
N TYR A 163 19.69 3.39 16.36
CA TYR A 163 20.59 4.51 16.14
C TYR A 163 19.87 5.85 15.89
N TRP A 164 18.59 5.83 15.49
CA TRP A 164 17.79 7.01 15.23
C TRP A 164 17.49 7.81 16.50
N ALA A 165 17.49 7.16 17.67
CA ALA A 165 17.36 7.83 18.96
C ALA A 165 18.46 8.87 19.21
N THR A 166 19.66 8.65 18.64
CA THR A 166 20.83 9.51 18.85
C THR A 166 21.16 10.34 17.61
N TYR A 167 21.14 9.71 16.43
CA TYR A 167 21.66 10.30 15.19
C TYR A 167 20.58 10.68 14.17
N GLY A 168 19.29 10.44 14.46
CA GLY A 168 18.19 10.64 13.50
C GLY A 168 18.15 12.04 12.90
N ARG A 169 18.25 13.08 13.74
CA ARG A 169 18.30 14.48 13.28
C ARG A 169 19.53 14.78 12.42
N LEU A 170 20.68 14.21 12.77
CA LEU A 170 21.92 14.42 12.00
C LEU A 170 21.84 13.75 10.64
N ILE A 171 21.32 12.52 10.58
CA ILE A 171 21.09 11.78 9.33
C ILE A 171 20.09 12.52 8.44
N TYR A 172 19.00 13.04 9.01
CA TYR A 172 18.04 13.88 8.30
C TYR A 172 18.72 15.11 7.67
N LEU A 173 19.48 15.88 8.45
CA LEU A 173 20.17 17.06 7.94
C LEU A 173 21.20 16.70 6.87
N TRP A 174 21.96 15.63 7.08
CA TRP A 174 22.95 15.15 6.11
C TRP A 174 22.27 14.80 4.79
N SER A 175 21.17 14.05 4.84
CA SER A 175 20.35 13.70 3.69
C SER A 175 19.80 14.93 2.97
N PHE A 176 19.27 15.90 3.72
CA PHE A 176 18.71 17.14 3.19
C PHE A 176 19.76 17.96 2.43
N TYR A 177 20.91 18.24 3.06
CA TYR A 177 21.97 19.03 2.41
C TYR A 177 22.64 18.29 1.26
N THR A 178 22.77 16.96 1.36
CA THR A 178 23.28 16.13 0.24
C THR A 178 22.42 16.30 -0.99
N ASP A 179 21.09 16.18 -0.84
CA ASP A 179 20.17 16.31 -1.95
C ASP A 179 20.09 17.76 -2.47
N ARG A 180 20.05 18.74 -1.56
CA ARG A 180 19.98 20.15 -1.94
C ARG A 180 21.23 20.59 -2.69
N TYR A 181 22.41 20.15 -2.27
CA TYR A 181 23.65 20.38 -3.01
C TYR A 181 23.59 19.76 -4.41
N ALA A 182 23.10 18.53 -4.53
CA ALA A 182 22.98 17.85 -5.82
C ALA A 182 22.04 18.58 -6.80
N VAL A 183 21.04 19.31 -6.29
CA VAL A 183 20.07 20.06 -7.10
C VAL A 183 20.50 21.50 -7.36
N LEU A 184 21.03 22.20 -6.36
CA LEU A 184 21.31 23.65 -6.40
C LEU A 184 22.78 24.00 -6.63
N HIS A 185 23.70 23.02 -6.45
CA HIS A 185 25.14 23.22 -6.54
C HIS A 185 25.69 24.33 -5.63
N ASN A 186 25.09 24.53 -4.46
CA ASN A 186 25.51 25.53 -3.48
C ASN A 186 26.70 25.02 -2.63
N PRO A 187 27.88 25.66 -2.67
CA PRO A 187 29.05 25.22 -1.90
C PRO A 187 28.85 25.18 -0.38
N ALA A 188 27.97 26.03 0.16
CA ALA A 188 27.67 26.01 1.59
C ALA A 188 26.99 24.69 2.02
N ASP A 189 26.22 24.05 1.13
CA ASP A 189 25.58 22.77 1.41
C ASP A 189 26.61 21.63 1.42
N GLU A 190 27.57 21.67 0.51
CA GLU A 190 28.69 20.71 0.46
C GLU A 190 29.52 20.77 1.75
N GLU A 191 29.80 21.97 2.27
CA GLU A 191 30.48 22.13 3.56
C GLU A 191 29.66 21.52 4.72
N GLN A 192 28.34 21.76 4.75
CA GLN A 192 27.46 21.15 5.76
C GLN A 192 27.47 19.62 5.68
N VAL A 193 27.45 19.04 4.48
CA VAL A 193 27.55 17.59 4.29
C VAL A 193 28.81 17.04 4.96
N HIS A 194 29.98 17.62 4.68
CA HIS A 194 31.25 17.16 5.27
C HIS A 194 31.33 17.32 6.79
N ILE A 195 30.70 18.37 7.35
CA ILE A 195 30.61 18.58 8.80
C ILE A 195 29.74 17.50 9.45
N LEU A 196 28.60 17.17 8.82
CA LEU A 196 27.65 16.17 9.34
C LEU A 196 28.20 14.75 9.22
N GLU A 197 28.89 14.42 8.13
CA GLU A 197 29.55 13.11 7.94
C GLU A 197 30.53 12.78 9.06
N LYS A 198 31.24 13.79 9.59
CA LYS A 198 32.17 13.60 10.71
C LYS A 198 31.48 13.39 12.06
N GLN A 199 30.22 13.79 12.19
CA GLN A 199 29.43 13.66 13.43
C GLN A 199 28.66 12.35 13.49
N ILE A 200 28.40 11.70 12.35
CA ILE A 200 27.67 10.44 12.27
C ILE A 200 28.69 9.30 12.17
N PRO A 201 28.63 8.27 13.03
CA PRO A 201 29.47 7.10 12.90
C PRO A 201 29.32 6.46 11.51
N SER A 202 30.45 6.16 10.87
CA SER A 202 30.48 5.72 9.47
C SER A 202 29.67 4.43 9.24
N ASN A 203 29.67 3.50 10.20
CA ASN A 203 28.88 2.27 10.14
C ASN A 203 27.37 2.55 10.15
N ILE A 204 26.91 3.55 10.92
CA ILE A 204 25.50 3.94 10.98
C ILE A 204 25.07 4.58 9.66
N LEU A 205 25.90 5.47 9.11
CA LEU A 205 25.61 6.10 7.83
C LEU A 205 25.58 5.08 6.68
N GLN A 206 26.53 4.14 6.67
CA GLN A 206 26.56 3.04 5.70
C GLN A 206 25.34 2.14 5.82
N GLU A 207 24.93 1.79 7.03
CA GLU A 207 23.72 0.99 7.25
C GLU A 207 22.46 1.72 6.75
N PHE A 208 22.32 3.01 7.06
CA PHE A 208 21.23 3.85 6.56
C PHE A 208 21.19 3.85 5.02
N ILE A 209 22.32 4.12 4.36
CA ILE A 209 22.41 4.13 2.89
C ILE A 209 22.08 2.75 2.32
N TRP A 210 22.57 1.66 2.94
CA TRP A 210 22.28 0.30 2.51
C TRP A 210 20.78 -0.01 2.56
N ARG A 211 20.08 0.36 3.64
CA ARG A 211 18.63 0.18 3.80
C ARG A 211 17.86 0.91 2.70
N ARG A 212 18.25 2.16 2.43
CA ARG A 212 17.66 2.97 1.36
C ARG A 212 17.87 2.35 -0.02
N ALA A 213 19.12 1.99 -0.34
CA ALA A 213 19.45 1.37 -1.62
C ALA A 213 18.67 0.07 -1.84
N ARG A 214 18.54 -0.77 -0.81
CA ARG A 214 17.72 -1.98 -0.86
C ARG A 214 16.26 -1.69 -1.19
N ASN A 215 15.63 -0.77 -0.46
CA ASN A 215 14.20 -0.46 -0.64
C ASN A 215 13.93 0.25 -1.99
N TYR A 216 14.82 1.18 -2.38
CA TYR A 216 14.77 1.82 -3.69
C TYR A 216 14.88 0.78 -4.81
N ASN A 217 15.85 -0.12 -4.74
CA ASN A 217 16.06 -1.14 -5.77
C ASN A 217 14.86 -2.10 -5.85
N LEU A 218 14.24 -2.48 -4.73
CA LEU A 218 13.02 -3.30 -4.76
C LEU A 218 11.86 -2.56 -5.43
N THR A 219 11.67 -1.29 -5.10
CA THR A 219 10.65 -0.42 -5.73
C THR A 219 10.92 -0.26 -7.23
N TYR A 220 12.18 -0.03 -7.60
CA TYR A 220 12.61 0.04 -9.00
C TYR A 220 12.28 -1.27 -9.74
N THR A 221 12.65 -2.43 -9.18
CA THR A 221 12.33 -3.74 -9.76
C THR A 221 10.83 -3.94 -9.94
N LEU A 222 10.02 -3.61 -8.92
CA LEU A 222 8.56 -3.66 -9.00
C LEU A 222 8.03 -2.82 -10.18
N LEU A 223 8.49 -1.58 -10.32
CA LEU A 223 8.05 -0.67 -11.37
C LEU A 223 8.53 -1.10 -12.76
N HIS A 224 9.84 -1.26 -12.91
CA HIS A 224 10.49 -1.51 -14.19
C HIS A 224 10.18 -2.91 -14.73
N ASP A 225 10.29 -3.97 -13.90
CA ASP A 225 10.26 -5.35 -14.39
C ASP A 225 8.83 -5.93 -14.44
N TYR A 226 7.95 -5.52 -13.53
CA TYR A 226 6.70 -6.25 -13.28
C TYR A 226 5.41 -5.46 -13.54
N THR A 227 5.42 -4.14 -13.36
CA THR A 227 4.19 -3.32 -13.36
C THR A 227 3.39 -3.43 -14.64
N ARG A 228 4.04 -3.31 -15.80
CA ARG A 228 3.36 -3.32 -17.09
C ARG A 228 2.54 -4.61 -17.30
N LEU A 229 3.10 -5.75 -16.92
CA LEU A 229 2.55 -7.08 -17.25
C LEU A 229 1.66 -7.67 -16.16
N TYR A 230 1.95 -7.40 -14.88
CA TYR A 230 1.36 -8.18 -13.78
C TYR A 230 0.43 -7.38 -12.86
N PHE A 231 0.53 -6.05 -12.83
CA PHE A 231 -0.23 -5.23 -11.89
C PHE A 231 -1.18 -4.27 -12.62
N GLU A 232 -2.38 -4.08 -12.06
CA GLU A 232 -3.39 -3.21 -12.65
C GLU A 232 -3.03 -1.74 -12.38
N ARG A 233 -2.68 -1.44 -11.13
CA ARG A 233 -2.26 -0.10 -10.72
C ARG A 233 -1.45 -0.14 -9.43
N ILE A 234 -0.51 0.79 -9.32
CA ILE A 234 0.41 0.96 -8.20
C ILE A 234 0.25 2.37 -7.64
N TRP A 235 0.26 2.46 -6.32
CA TRP A 235 0.34 3.72 -5.59
C TRP A 235 1.65 3.78 -4.83
N LEU A 236 2.58 4.59 -5.33
CA LEU A 236 3.78 4.96 -4.61
C LEU A 236 3.45 6.11 -3.68
N THR A 237 3.69 5.92 -2.40
CA THR A 237 3.37 6.91 -1.38
C THR A 237 4.62 7.44 -0.71
N LEU A 238 4.50 8.66 -0.19
CA LEU A 238 5.54 9.29 0.62
C LEU A 238 5.01 9.47 2.04
N ASP A 239 5.94 9.35 2.99
CA ASP A 239 5.73 9.47 4.43
C ASP A 239 6.89 10.31 4.99
N ASP A 240 6.63 11.18 5.97
CA ASP A 240 7.49 12.26 6.49
C ASP A 240 8.48 12.82 5.46
N ASN A 241 7.96 13.68 4.58
CA ASN A 241 8.72 14.24 3.47
C ASN A 241 9.14 15.70 3.71
N ALA A 242 10.23 16.12 3.08
CA ALA A 242 10.73 17.49 3.10
C ALA A 242 10.95 17.99 1.66
N GLU A 243 11.29 19.26 1.47
CA GLU A 243 11.58 19.81 0.13
C GLU A 243 12.77 19.11 -0.54
N TYR A 244 13.81 18.80 0.24
CA TYR A 244 15.02 18.09 -0.16
C TYR A 244 15.28 16.88 0.74
N GLY A 245 15.99 15.90 0.22
CA GLY A 245 16.43 14.71 0.95
C GLY A 245 16.65 13.53 0.03
N LEU A 246 17.34 12.50 0.49
CA LEU A 246 17.56 11.28 -0.30
C LEU A 246 16.24 10.62 -0.75
N ASN A 247 15.18 10.69 0.06
CA ASN A 247 13.84 10.25 -0.32
C ASN A 247 13.26 11.07 -1.48
N LYS A 248 13.50 12.38 -1.54
CA LYS A 248 13.15 13.23 -2.69
C LYS A 248 14.02 12.93 -3.91
N ALA A 249 15.31 12.65 -3.72
CA ALA A 249 16.19 12.21 -4.80
C ALA A 249 15.68 10.92 -5.46
N GLU A 250 15.30 9.95 -4.63
CA GLU A 250 14.71 8.69 -5.06
C GLU A 250 13.36 8.89 -5.74
N GLU A 251 12.47 9.70 -5.17
CA GLU A 251 11.20 10.07 -5.79
C GLU A 251 11.40 10.65 -7.19
N ARG A 252 12.32 11.60 -7.37
CA ARG A 252 12.61 12.19 -8.69
C ARG A 252 13.09 11.14 -9.70
N LYS A 253 13.92 10.19 -9.28
CA LYS A 253 14.35 9.06 -10.13
C LYS A 253 13.19 8.13 -10.47
N LEU A 254 12.31 7.83 -9.53
CA LEU A 254 11.12 7.00 -9.77
C LEU A 254 10.12 7.71 -10.69
N ILE A 255 9.93 9.02 -10.55
CA ILE A 255 9.12 9.84 -11.47
C ILE A 255 9.68 9.80 -12.88
N GLN A 256 11.00 9.88 -13.05
CA GLN A 256 11.65 9.73 -14.36
C GLN A 256 11.38 8.35 -14.95
N LEU A 257 11.52 7.28 -14.16
CA LEU A 257 11.20 5.91 -14.58
C LEU A 257 9.73 5.75 -14.99
N ILE A 258 8.79 6.31 -14.21
CA ILE A 258 7.34 6.23 -14.47
C ILE A 258 6.98 6.91 -15.80
N HIS A 259 7.64 8.02 -16.13
CA HIS A 259 7.42 8.77 -17.36
C HIS A 259 8.27 8.31 -18.54
N ASP A 260 9.15 7.33 -18.36
CA ASP A 260 9.94 6.77 -19.43
C ASP A 260 9.03 6.06 -20.45
N PRO A 261 8.95 6.54 -21.71
CA PRO A 261 8.09 5.95 -22.73
C PRO A 261 8.44 4.51 -23.09
N SER A 262 9.68 4.07 -22.85
CA SER A 262 10.12 2.70 -23.12
C SER A 262 9.54 1.70 -22.11
N ILE A 263 9.29 2.14 -20.87
CA ILE A 263 8.70 1.34 -19.81
C ILE A 263 7.17 1.33 -19.93
N ASN A 264 6.58 2.49 -20.29
CA ASN A 264 5.14 2.65 -20.56
C ASN A 264 4.24 2.20 -19.41
N ILE A 265 4.46 2.77 -18.22
CA ILE A 265 3.69 2.49 -17.00
C ILE A 265 3.00 3.74 -16.40
N SER A 266 3.10 4.92 -17.04
CA SER A 266 2.59 6.17 -16.47
C SER A 266 1.08 6.14 -16.16
N SER A 267 0.29 5.38 -16.93
CA SER A 267 -1.14 5.19 -16.67
C SER A 267 -1.45 4.21 -15.53
N LYS A 268 -0.45 3.45 -15.08
CA LYS A 268 -0.56 2.41 -14.04
C LYS A 268 0.04 2.84 -12.70
N VAL A 269 0.72 3.98 -12.60
CA VAL A 269 1.41 4.38 -11.37
C VAL A 269 0.96 5.77 -10.95
N ASN A 270 0.47 5.88 -9.71
CA ASN A 270 0.31 7.15 -9.02
C ASN A 270 1.47 7.34 -8.04
N ILE A 271 1.90 8.59 -7.85
CA ILE A 271 2.89 8.94 -6.82
C ILE A 271 2.45 10.21 -6.09
N TYR A 272 2.27 10.14 -4.77
CA TYR A 272 1.82 11.26 -3.94
C TYR A 272 1.98 10.96 -2.42
N PRO A 273 1.99 11.95 -1.51
CA PRO A 273 2.09 11.72 -0.06
C PRO A 273 0.85 11.08 0.55
N GLY A 274 0.97 10.41 1.70
CA GLY A 274 -0.18 9.82 2.41
C GLY A 274 -0.21 8.30 2.32
N ALA A 275 0.75 7.65 2.98
CA ALA A 275 0.88 6.20 3.02
C ALA A 275 -0.23 5.50 3.83
N ASP A 276 -0.73 6.15 4.88
CA ASP A 276 -1.66 5.54 5.83
C ASP A 276 -3.05 5.30 5.20
N GLU A 277 -3.57 6.29 4.48
CA GLU A 277 -4.91 6.30 3.91
C GLU A 277 -5.00 5.70 2.50
N VAL A 278 -3.86 5.39 1.86
CA VAL A 278 -3.80 4.97 0.45
C VAL A 278 -4.73 3.80 0.13
N SER A 279 -4.89 2.85 1.07
CA SER A 279 -5.75 1.68 0.90
C SER A 279 -7.23 2.05 0.72
N LEU A 280 -7.69 3.17 1.28
CA LEU A 280 -9.04 3.68 1.04
C LEU A 280 -9.23 4.15 -0.40
N ALA A 281 -8.23 4.84 -0.95
CA ALA A 281 -8.24 5.28 -2.34
C ALA A 281 -8.23 4.08 -3.30
N ILE A 282 -7.41 3.07 -3.01
CA ILE A 282 -7.34 1.84 -3.81
C ILE A 282 -8.67 1.07 -3.73
N LEU A 283 -9.24 0.88 -2.53
CA LEU A 283 -10.54 0.21 -2.36
C LEU A 283 -11.64 0.93 -3.15
N SER A 284 -11.67 2.27 -3.06
CA SER A 284 -12.63 3.08 -3.80
C SER A 284 -12.49 2.90 -5.31
N GLN A 285 -11.27 2.87 -5.84
CA GLN A 285 -10.99 2.62 -7.25
C GLN A 285 -11.47 1.23 -7.68
N ILE A 286 -11.20 0.19 -6.88
CA ILE A 286 -11.64 -1.18 -7.16
C ILE A 286 -13.16 -1.25 -7.24
N VAL A 287 -13.87 -0.69 -6.24
CA VAL A 287 -15.34 -0.70 -6.19
C VAL A 287 -15.95 0.04 -7.39
N VAL A 288 -15.43 1.22 -7.73
CA VAL A 288 -15.91 1.99 -8.88
C VAL A 288 -15.67 1.22 -10.18
N ASN A 289 -14.48 0.65 -10.39
CA ASN A 289 -14.15 -0.13 -11.58
C ASN A 289 -15.07 -1.34 -11.73
N ASN A 290 -15.31 -2.08 -10.64
CA ASN A 290 -16.19 -3.25 -10.66
C ASN A 290 -17.64 -2.85 -10.98
N LYS A 291 -18.15 -1.76 -10.42
CA LYS A 291 -19.50 -1.25 -10.75
C LYS A 291 -19.61 -0.81 -12.20
N GLN A 292 -18.61 -0.12 -12.75
CA GLN A 292 -18.59 0.29 -14.16
C GLN A 292 -18.60 -0.92 -15.10
N GLN A 293 -17.82 -1.96 -14.78
CA GLN A 293 -17.79 -3.21 -15.54
C GLN A 293 -19.15 -3.93 -15.49
N GLN A 294 -19.76 -4.05 -14.32
CA GLN A 294 -21.07 -4.70 -14.14
C GLN A 294 -22.20 -3.96 -14.85
N GLN A 295 -22.20 -2.62 -14.80
CA GLN A 295 -23.27 -1.79 -15.36
C GLN A 295 -23.08 -1.45 -16.85
N GLN A 296 -21.97 -1.89 -17.46
CA GLN A 296 -21.54 -1.44 -18.80
C GLN A 296 -21.63 0.08 -18.96
N SER A 297 -21.35 0.81 -17.86
CA SER A 297 -21.59 2.24 -17.75
C SER A 297 -20.27 2.98 -17.64
N SER A 298 -20.16 4.07 -18.39
CA SER A 298 -18.99 4.96 -18.37
C SER A 298 -19.15 6.11 -17.37
N SER A 299 -20.12 6.04 -16.44
CA SER A 299 -20.32 7.08 -15.43
C SER A 299 -19.08 7.23 -14.54
N ILE A 300 -18.37 8.33 -14.67
CA ILE A 300 -17.22 8.68 -13.84
C ILE A 300 -17.72 9.60 -12.71
N PRO A 301 -17.47 9.28 -11.43
CA PRO A 301 -17.81 10.19 -10.34
C PRO A 301 -17.07 11.52 -10.53
N THR A 302 -17.80 12.63 -10.41
CA THR A 302 -17.22 13.97 -10.42
C THR A 302 -17.11 14.49 -9.00
N PHE A 303 -16.02 15.19 -8.71
CA PHE A 303 -15.77 15.79 -7.41
C PHE A 303 -15.50 17.29 -7.58
N THR A 304 -15.79 18.06 -6.55
CA THR A 304 -15.45 19.48 -6.48
C THR A 304 -14.81 19.75 -5.13
N VAL A 305 -13.56 20.22 -5.15
CA VAL A 305 -12.86 20.61 -3.93
C VAL A 305 -13.32 22.01 -3.53
N ARG A 306 -13.80 22.16 -2.30
CA ARG A 306 -14.18 23.47 -1.75
C ARG A 306 -13.32 23.76 -0.52
N TYR A 307 -12.41 24.71 -0.67
CA TYR A 307 -11.61 25.20 0.43
C TYR A 307 -12.45 26.14 1.31
N ARG A 308 -12.41 25.96 2.63
CA ARG A 308 -13.01 26.92 3.56
C ARG A 308 -12.37 28.31 3.43
N ASN A 309 -11.07 28.34 3.16
CA ASN A 309 -10.32 29.55 2.84
C ASN A 309 -9.39 29.26 1.64
N VAL A 310 -9.54 30.01 0.54
CA VAL A 310 -8.75 29.80 -0.67
C VAL A 310 -7.25 30.04 -0.43
N THR A 311 -6.88 30.87 0.57
CA THR A 311 -5.48 31.13 0.88
C THR A 311 -4.75 29.92 1.47
N THR A 312 -5.46 28.89 1.93
CA THR A 312 -4.85 27.66 2.46
C THR A 312 -4.58 26.61 1.40
N GLN A 313 -4.93 26.87 0.13
CA GLN A 313 -4.72 25.91 -0.97
C GLN A 313 -3.24 25.55 -1.16
N ASN A 314 -2.33 26.49 -0.88
CA ASN A 314 -0.89 26.32 -1.06
C ASN A 314 -0.16 26.11 0.27
N TYR A 315 -0.89 25.85 1.36
CA TYR A 315 -0.27 25.63 2.68
C TYR A 315 0.32 24.24 2.73
N ILE A 316 1.61 24.13 3.02
CA ILE A 316 2.30 22.85 3.21
C ILE A 316 2.13 22.43 4.68
N PRO A 317 1.45 21.32 4.98
CA PRO A 317 1.36 20.80 6.34
C PRO A 317 2.73 20.46 6.92
N ASN A 318 2.82 20.38 8.25
CA ASN A 318 4.02 19.82 8.87
C ASN A 318 4.24 18.39 8.37
N TYR A 319 5.50 18.01 8.15
CA TYR A 319 5.92 16.68 7.66
C TYR A 319 5.59 16.36 6.20
N GLU A 320 5.13 17.37 5.44
CA GLU A 320 4.89 17.25 4.00
C GLU A 320 5.90 18.04 3.17
N GLY A 321 6.17 17.54 1.96
CA GLY A 321 7.09 18.18 1.00
C GLY A 321 6.40 19.09 -0.03
N ALA A 322 5.07 19.12 -0.05
CA ALA A 322 4.25 19.89 -1.00
C ALA A 322 2.84 20.17 -0.41
N PRO A 323 2.08 21.15 -0.95
CA PRO A 323 0.73 21.49 -0.50
C PRO A 323 -0.32 20.38 -0.68
#